data_AF-A0A833ZJN2-F1
#
_entry.id   AF-A0A833ZJN2-F1
#
_cell.length_a   1.000
_cell.length_b   1.000
_cell.length_c   1.000
_cell.angle_alpha   90.00
_cell.angle_beta   90.00
_cell.angle_gamma   90.00
#
_symmetry.space_group_name_H-M   'P 1'
#
loop_
_entity.id
_entity.type
_entity.pdbx_description
1 polymer ?
#
loop_
_entity_poly.entity_id
_entity_poly.type
_entity_poly.pdbx_seq_one_letter_code
_entity_poly.pdbx_strand_id
1 'polypeptide(L)'
;MYLPPAPDSGSTNPWVQFFCSTENRHALPLFTSLLNTVCAYDPVGYGIPYNHLLFSDYREPLVEEAAQVLIVTLDHDSATSTSPTVDGTTTGTAMDDIDPPGPENLFVNYLSRIHREEDFQFILKGIARLLSNPLLQTYLPNSTKKIQFHQELLVLFWKLCDFNKKFLFFVLKSSDVLDILVPILYFLNDARADQSRVGLMHIGVFILLLLSGERNFGVRLNKPYSVRVPMDIPVFTGTHADLLIVVFHKIITSGHQRLQPLFDCLLTIIVNVSPYLKSLSMVAANKLLHLLEAFSTTWFLFSASQNHHLVFFLLEVFNNIIQYQFDGNSNLVYAIIRKRNVFHQLANLPTDPPTIHKALQRRRRAPEPLSRTGSQEGASMEGSRPAAPAEPGTLKTSLVATPGIDKLTEKSQVSEDGTLRSLEPAPQQGPADGSPTEEEPSPAWREQRRLSSASASGQWSPTSEWVLSWKSKLPLQTIMRLLQVLVPQVEKICIDKGLTDESEILRFLQHGTLVGLLPVPHPILIRKYQANSGTAMWFRTYMWGVIYLRNVDPPVWYDTDVKLFEIQRV
;
A
#
# COMPACT_ATOMS: atom_id res chain seq x y z
N MET A 1 2.81 28.34 25.05
CA MET A 1 1.74 27.48 25.62
C MET A 1 1.33 26.53 24.51
N TYR A 2 1.57 25.23 24.63
CA TYR A 2 1.10 24.25 23.64
C TYR A 2 -0.43 24.26 23.69
N LEU A 3 -1.08 24.71 22.62
CA LEU A 3 -2.52 24.59 22.49
C LEU A 3 -2.80 23.09 22.22
N PRO A 4 -3.52 22.38 23.10
CA PRO A 4 -4.00 21.05 22.76
C PRO A 4 -4.87 21.17 21.49
N PRO A 5 -4.89 20.15 20.61
CA PRO A 5 -5.77 20.17 19.45
C PRO A 5 -7.19 20.45 19.94
N ALA A 6 -7.75 21.60 19.56
CA ALA A 6 -9.14 21.89 19.85
C ALA A 6 -9.99 20.82 19.14
N PRO A 7 -11.02 20.27 19.79
CA PRO A 7 -11.98 19.43 19.09
C PRO A 7 -12.58 20.27 17.97
N ASP A 8 -12.38 19.83 16.72
CA ASP A 8 -12.82 20.44 15.45
C ASP A 8 -13.64 21.73 15.65
N SER A 9 -12.96 22.88 15.78
CA SER A 9 -13.65 24.12 15.46
C SER A 9 -13.93 24.02 13.97
N GLY A 10 -15.20 23.85 13.60
CA GLY A 10 -15.71 23.82 12.23
C GLY A 10 -15.50 25.14 11.46
N SER A 11 -14.38 25.82 11.67
CA SER A 11 -13.94 26.95 10.87
C SER A 11 -13.52 26.43 9.50
N THR A 12 -14.45 26.44 8.56
CA THR A 12 -14.14 26.37 7.14
C THR A 12 -13.20 27.52 6.80
N ASN A 13 -12.21 27.28 5.94
CA ASN A 13 -11.35 28.36 5.46
C ASN A 13 -12.18 29.22 4.48
N PRO A 14 -12.59 30.46 4.85
CA PRO A 14 -13.54 31.23 4.06
C PRO A 14 -12.94 31.64 2.70
N TRP A 15 -11.62 31.76 2.61
CA TRP A 15 -10.93 32.09 1.36
C TRP A 15 -11.00 30.92 0.39
N VAL A 16 -10.72 29.71 0.86
CA VAL A 16 -10.81 28.52 0.00
C VAL A 16 -12.26 28.24 -0.38
N GLN A 17 -13.20 28.48 0.54
CA GLN A 17 -14.63 28.37 0.29
C GLN A 17 -15.07 29.30 -0.85
N PHE A 18 -14.76 30.59 -0.75
CA PHE A 18 -15.05 31.55 -1.82
C PHE A 18 -14.32 31.20 -3.12
N PHE A 19 -13.03 30.83 -3.05
CA PHE A 19 -12.23 30.50 -4.22
C PHE A 19 -12.81 29.33 -5.03
N CYS A 20 -13.43 28.37 -4.34
CA CYS A 20 -14.05 27.19 -4.94
C CYS A 20 -15.55 27.33 -5.18
N SER A 21 -16.18 28.47 -4.85
CA SER A 21 -17.64 28.64 -4.95
C SER A 21 -18.08 29.19 -6.30
N THR A 22 -19.39 29.17 -6.54
CA THR A 22 -20.06 29.78 -7.70
C THR A 22 -19.94 31.30 -7.74
N GLU A 23 -19.57 31.95 -6.64
CA GLU A 23 -19.32 33.39 -6.59
C GLU A 23 -18.03 33.77 -7.33
N ASN A 24 -17.06 32.85 -7.38
CA ASN A 24 -15.85 33.01 -8.17
C ASN A 24 -16.10 32.69 -9.65
N ARG A 25 -16.38 33.74 -10.44
CA ARG A 25 -16.60 33.66 -11.90
C ARG A 25 -15.39 33.08 -12.68
N HIS A 26 -14.21 33.05 -12.07
CA HIS A 26 -12.98 32.53 -12.68
C HIS A 26 -12.63 31.11 -12.23
N ALA A 27 -13.48 30.43 -11.44
CA ALA A 27 -13.19 29.10 -10.89
C ALA A 27 -12.78 28.07 -11.96
N LEU A 28 -13.52 27.98 -13.08
CA LEU A 28 -13.19 27.03 -14.16
C LEU A 28 -11.88 27.38 -14.89
N PRO A 29 -11.65 28.63 -15.38
CA PRO A 29 -10.35 29.02 -15.91
C PRO A 29 -9.19 28.79 -14.95
N LEU A 30 -9.37 29.04 -13.65
CA LEU A 30 -8.33 28.81 -12.64
C LEU A 30 -8.04 27.32 -12.47
N PHE A 31 -9.07 26.49 -12.29
CA PHE A 31 -8.93 25.04 -12.21
C PHE A 31 -8.17 24.47 -13.42
N THR A 32 -8.59 24.82 -14.62
CA THR A 32 -7.97 24.34 -15.87
C THR A 32 -6.54 24.87 -16.02
N SER A 33 -6.27 26.12 -15.67
CA SER A 33 -4.92 26.71 -15.72
C SER A 33 -3.95 26.06 -14.74
N LEU A 34 -4.39 25.80 -13.50
CA LEU A 34 -3.59 25.11 -12.49
C LEU A 34 -3.23 23.70 -12.94
N LEU A 35 -4.24 22.93 -13.38
CA LEU A 35 -4.04 21.56 -13.88
C LEU A 35 -3.11 21.51 -15.10
N ASN A 36 -3.31 22.41 -16.07
CA ASN A 36 -2.46 22.51 -17.26
C ASN A 36 -1.03 22.91 -16.92
N THR A 37 -0.85 23.85 -15.99
CA THR A 37 0.48 24.31 -15.56
C THR A 37 1.30 23.14 -15.00
N VAL A 38 0.68 22.32 -14.14
CA VAL A 38 1.32 21.13 -13.57
C VAL A 38 1.56 20.06 -14.64
N CYS A 39 0.52 19.63 -15.36
CA CYS A 39 0.62 18.50 -16.28
C CYS A 39 1.42 18.79 -17.56
N ALA A 40 1.57 20.06 -17.97
CA ALA A 40 2.37 20.45 -19.14
C ALA A 40 3.84 20.74 -18.80
N TYR A 41 4.23 20.76 -17.52
CA TYR A 41 5.60 21.09 -17.13
C TYR A 41 6.58 19.98 -17.52
N ASP A 42 7.68 20.36 -18.17
CA ASP A 42 8.77 19.46 -18.55
C ASP A 42 10.09 19.96 -17.92
N PRO A 43 10.59 19.26 -16.88
CA PRO A 43 11.82 19.66 -16.18
C PRO A 43 13.09 19.45 -17.00
N VAL A 44 13.02 18.69 -18.11
CA VAL A 44 14.17 18.40 -18.99
C VAL A 44 14.31 19.47 -20.08
N GLY A 45 13.20 20.07 -20.51
CA GLY A 45 13.18 21.12 -21.52
C GLY A 45 13.77 20.65 -22.86
N TYR A 46 14.80 21.35 -23.36
CA TYR A 46 15.45 21.02 -24.63
C TYR A 46 16.28 19.72 -24.62
N GLY A 47 16.40 19.03 -23.48
CA GLY A 47 17.18 17.78 -23.39
C GLY A 47 18.69 17.97 -23.41
N ILE A 48 19.17 19.21 -23.27
CA ILE A 48 20.59 19.54 -23.22
C ILE A 48 21.13 19.24 -21.80
N PRO A 49 22.22 18.46 -21.67
CA PRO A 49 22.88 18.23 -20.38
C PRO A 49 23.24 19.53 -19.66
N TYR A 50 22.99 19.59 -18.36
CA TYR A 50 23.29 20.75 -17.49
C TYR A 50 22.56 22.06 -17.85
N ASN A 51 21.51 22.01 -18.69
CA ASN A 51 20.72 23.18 -19.08
C ASN A 51 20.23 24.00 -17.87
N HIS A 52 19.87 23.31 -16.78
CA HIS A 52 19.38 23.91 -15.54
C HIS A 52 20.46 24.67 -14.73
N LEU A 53 21.75 24.49 -15.04
CA LEU A 53 22.83 25.28 -14.47
C LEU A 53 23.10 26.56 -15.26
N LEU A 54 22.76 26.55 -16.55
CA LEU A 54 22.99 27.65 -17.48
C LEU A 54 21.80 28.62 -17.54
N PHE A 55 20.58 28.11 -17.35
CA PHE A 55 19.35 28.88 -17.44
C PHE A 55 18.49 28.68 -16.20
N SER A 56 18.03 29.80 -15.65
CA SER A 56 17.08 29.82 -14.54
C SER A 56 15.71 29.35 -15.01
N ASP A 57 15.18 28.34 -14.33
CA ASP A 57 13.84 27.83 -14.60
C ASP A 57 12.83 28.48 -13.66
N TYR A 58 12.17 29.52 -14.17
CA TYR A 58 11.12 30.26 -13.47
C TYR A 58 9.76 29.55 -13.49
N ARG A 59 9.62 28.44 -14.25
CA ARG A 59 8.35 27.71 -14.34
C ARG A 59 8.18 26.75 -13.16
N GLU A 60 9.26 26.15 -12.68
CA GLU A 60 9.18 25.20 -11.57
C GLU A 60 8.53 25.75 -10.30
N PRO A 61 8.89 26.95 -9.80
CA PRO A 61 8.21 27.51 -8.62
C PRO A 61 6.71 27.72 -8.85
N LEU A 62 6.31 28.18 -10.05
CA LEU A 62 4.90 28.33 -10.40
C LEU A 62 4.16 26.98 -10.43
N VAL A 63 4.83 25.92 -10.90
CA VAL A 63 4.27 24.57 -10.96
C VAL A 63 4.08 23.99 -9.57
N GLU A 64 5.04 24.20 -8.67
CA GLU A 64 4.96 23.80 -7.27
C GLU A 64 3.77 24.48 -6.57
N GLU A 65 3.67 25.81 -6.68
CA GLU A 65 2.54 26.56 -6.14
C GLU A 65 1.20 26.14 -6.76
N ALA A 66 1.17 25.93 -8.08
CA ALA A 66 -0.04 25.48 -8.76
C ALA A 66 -0.50 24.10 -8.25
N ALA A 67 0.43 23.18 -8.00
CA ALA A 67 0.12 21.87 -7.43
C ALA A 67 -0.41 22.00 -5.99
N GLN A 68 0.23 22.82 -5.15
CA GLN A 68 -0.21 23.04 -3.77
C GLN A 68 -1.60 23.68 -3.71
N VAL A 69 -1.86 24.73 -4.48
CA VAL A 69 -3.19 25.39 -4.55
C VAL A 69 -4.24 24.41 -5.06
N LEU A 70 -3.94 23.60 -6.08
CA LEU A 70 -4.85 22.59 -6.59
C LEU A 70 -5.18 21.53 -5.51
N ILE A 71 -4.19 21.09 -4.74
CA ILE A 71 -4.42 20.11 -3.66
C ILE A 71 -5.26 20.72 -2.53
N VAL A 72 -4.95 21.94 -2.09
CA VAL A 72 -5.70 22.63 -1.02
C VAL A 72 -7.16 22.85 -1.42
N THR A 73 -7.40 23.29 -2.66
CA THR A 73 -8.77 23.49 -3.19
C THR A 73 -9.53 22.18 -3.33
N LEU A 74 -8.86 21.07 -3.65
CA LEU A 74 -9.48 19.73 -3.70
C LEU A 74 -9.69 19.11 -2.30
N ASP A 75 -9.03 19.59 -1.26
CA ASP A 75 -9.22 19.10 0.11
C ASP A 75 -10.37 19.78 0.85
N HIS A 76 -10.82 20.94 0.34
CA HIS A 76 -11.89 21.71 0.95
C HIS A 76 -13.24 21.00 0.81
N ASP A 77 -13.81 20.68 1.97
CA ASP A 77 -15.17 20.18 2.19
C ASP A 77 -15.52 18.79 1.59
N SER A 78 -14.75 17.77 2.01
CA SER A 78 -15.14 16.36 1.87
C SER A 78 -15.97 15.82 3.05
N ALA A 79 -16.39 16.68 3.99
CA ALA A 79 -17.09 16.25 5.21
C ALA A 79 -18.62 16.16 5.06
N THR A 80 -19.19 16.77 4.01
CA THR A 80 -20.64 16.91 3.82
C THR A 80 -21.20 16.12 2.64
N SER A 81 -20.38 15.59 1.75
CA SER A 81 -20.85 14.78 0.61
C SER A 81 -20.91 13.28 0.97
N THR A 82 -22.11 12.80 1.30
CA THR A 82 -22.47 11.38 1.16
C THR A 82 -22.07 10.87 -0.22
N SER A 83 -21.33 9.76 -0.26
CA SER A 83 -20.95 9.05 -1.49
C SER A 83 -22.18 8.85 -2.41
N PRO A 84 -22.07 9.06 -3.73
CA PRO A 84 -23.15 8.70 -4.63
C PRO A 84 -23.34 7.18 -4.58
N THR A 85 -24.52 6.74 -4.16
CA THR A 85 -24.89 5.33 -4.14
C THR A 85 -24.97 4.79 -5.56
N VAL A 86 -24.37 3.63 -5.74
CA VAL A 86 -24.42 2.82 -6.96
C VAL A 86 -25.81 2.21 -7.03
N ASP A 87 -26.68 2.69 -7.92
CA ASP A 87 -27.68 1.87 -8.59
C ASP A 87 -28.32 2.65 -9.74
N GLY A 88 -27.99 2.22 -10.96
CA GLY A 88 -28.48 2.78 -12.22
C GLY A 88 -29.89 2.30 -12.59
N THR A 89 -30.82 2.30 -11.65
CA THR A 89 -32.23 1.95 -11.90
C THR A 89 -33.17 2.83 -11.10
N THR A 90 -33.49 4.00 -11.64
CA THR A 90 -34.67 4.77 -11.24
C THR A 90 -35.78 4.55 -12.27
N THR A 91 -36.51 3.44 -12.13
CA THR A 91 -37.93 3.42 -12.50
C THR A 91 -38.70 4.07 -11.36
N GLY A 92 -38.74 5.40 -11.37
CA GLY A 92 -39.46 6.23 -10.42
C GLY A 92 -40.05 7.41 -11.19
N THR A 93 -41.36 7.59 -11.04
CA THR A 93 -42.24 8.49 -11.77
C THR A 93 -41.71 9.92 -11.95
N ALA A 94 -41.87 10.43 -13.17
CA ALA A 94 -41.59 11.80 -13.57
C ALA A 94 -42.40 12.82 -12.76
N MET A 95 -41.73 13.55 -11.86
CA MET A 95 -42.01 14.92 -11.39
C MET A 95 -41.13 15.20 -10.17
N ASP A 96 -39.90 15.67 -10.43
CA ASP A 96 -39.11 16.60 -9.61
C ASP A 96 -37.67 16.62 -10.15
N ASP A 97 -37.42 17.49 -11.14
CA ASP A 97 -36.08 17.83 -11.64
C ASP A 97 -35.34 18.69 -10.60
N ILE A 98 -34.94 18.08 -9.48
CA ILE A 98 -33.89 18.64 -8.62
C ILE A 98 -32.76 17.63 -8.66
N ASP A 99 -31.81 17.85 -9.57
CA ASP A 99 -30.48 17.25 -9.49
C ASP A 99 -30.01 17.36 -8.03
N PRO A 100 -29.49 16.28 -7.41
CA PRO A 100 -28.93 16.38 -6.07
C PRO A 100 -27.91 17.54 -6.07
N PRO A 101 -27.93 18.42 -5.06
CA PRO A 101 -27.05 19.58 -5.06
C PRO A 101 -25.62 19.08 -5.23
N GLY A 102 -25.00 19.49 -6.35
CA GLY A 102 -23.62 19.14 -6.63
C GLY A 102 -22.71 19.61 -5.48
N PRO A 103 -21.49 19.08 -5.36
CA PRO A 103 -20.60 19.49 -4.28
C PRO A 103 -20.45 21.01 -4.30
N GLU A 104 -20.55 21.65 -3.14
CA GLU A 104 -20.39 23.11 -3.00
C GLU A 104 -19.05 23.58 -3.57
N ASN A 105 -18.05 22.68 -3.53
CA ASN A 105 -16.74 22.87 -4.14
C ASN A 105 -16.76 22.60 -5.66
N LEU A 106 -16.68 23.68 -6.45
CA LEU A 106 -16.63 23.61 -7.90
C LEU A 106 -15.39 22.90 -8.45
N PHE A 107 -14.24 22.94 -7.76
CA PHE A 107 -13.03 22.27 -8.23
C PHE A 107 -13.18 20.75 -8.18
N VAL A 108 -13.77 20.23 -7.10
CA VAL A 108 -14.14 18.81 -6.99
C VAL A 108 -15.18 18.45 -8.05
N ASN A 109 -16.17 19.30 -8.26
CA ASN A 109 -17.17 19.13 -9.31
C ASN A 109 -16.54 19.02 -10.71
N TYR A 110 -15.70 19.99 -11.09
CA TYR A 110 -15.01 19.99 -12.39
C TYR A 110 -14.13 18.77 -12.56
N LEU A 111 -13.35 18.41 -11.53
CA LEU A 111 -12.49 17.24 -11.57
C LEU A 111 -13.28 15.94 -11.79
N SER A 112 -14.37 15.73 -11.05
CA SER A 112 -15.23 14.55 -11.18
C SER A 112 -15.92 14.44 -12.54
N ARG A 113 -16.12 15.57 -13.24
CA ARG A 113 -16.77 15.64 -14.55
C ARG A 113 -15.82 15.44 -15.74
N ILE A 114 -14.50 15.48 -15.55
CA ILE A 114 -13.53 15.13 -16.62
C ILE A 114 -13.81 13.69 -17.07
N HIS A 115 -13.92 13.46 -18.37
CA HIS A 115 -14.27 12.15 -18.93
C HIS A 115 -13.67 11.85 -20.30
N ARG A 116 -13.09 12.83 -21.00
CA ARG A 116 -12.48 12.60 -22.31
C ARG A 116 -11.16 11.84 -22.12
N GLU A 117 -10.96 10.80 -22.92
CA GLU A 117 -9.73 9.99 -22.86
C GLU A 117 -8.47 10.82 -23.14
N GLU A 118 -8.55 11.82 -24.03
CA GLU A 118 -7.45 12.74 -24.34
C GLU A 118 -6.99 13.53 -23.11
N ASP A 119 -7.95 14.06 -22.32
CA ASP A 119 -7.67 14.82 -21.10
C ASP A 119 -7.04 13.90 -20.05
N PHE A 120 -7.57 12.68 -19.88
CA PHE A 120 -6.98 11.69 -18.98
C PHE A 120 -5.56 11.31 -19.39
N GLN A 121 -5.31 11.13 -20.69
CA GLN A 121 -3.98 10.81 -21.18
C GLN A 121 -2.99 11.95 -20.95
N PHE A 122 -3.43 13.20 -21.16
CA PHE A 122 -2.62 14.38 -20.87
C PHE A 122 -2.23 14.45 -19.38
N ILE A 123 -3.21 14.28 -18.49
CA ILE A 123 -3.00 14.30 -17.03
C ILE A 123 -2.04 13.17 -16.61
N LEU A 124 -2.32 11.93 -17.04
CA LEU A 124 -1.54 10.76 -16.66
C LEU A 124 -0.09 10.86 -17.16
N LYS A 125 0.12 11.24 -18.42
CA LYS A 125 1.47 11.44 -18.98
C LYS A 125 2.23 12.56 -18.27
N GLY A 126 1.55 13.67 -17.95
CA GLY A 126 2.15 14.78 -17.22
C GLY A 126 2.66 14.33 -15.84
N ILE A 127 1.82 13.67 -15.07
CA ILE A 127 2.17 13.16 -13.73
C ILE A 127 3.26 12.09 -13.82
N ALA A 128 3.13 11.13 -14.73
CA ALA A 128 4.11 10.06 -14.91
C ALA A 128 5.49 10.61 -15.31
N ARG A 129 5.54 11.61 -16.20
CA ARG A 129 6.79 12.29 -16.59
C ARG A 129 7.47 12.93 -15.37
N LEU A 130 6.71 13.65 -14.56
CA LEU A 130 7.24 14.35 -13.40
C LEU A 130 7.69 13.37 -12.31
N LEU A 131 6.90 12.35 -11.99
CA LEU A 131 7.29 11.32 -11.03
C LEU A 131 8.52 10.51 -11.50
N SER A 132 8.64 10.28 -12.80
CA SER A 132 9.77 9.54 -13.40
C SER A 132 11.05 10.37 -13.52
N ASN A 133 11.00 11.69 -13.27
CA ASN A 133 12.14 12.58 -13.45
C ASN A 133 13.43 12.10 -12.71
N PRO A 134 13.38 11.66 -11.44
CA PRO A 134 14.58 11.16 -10.76
C PRO A 134 15.11 9.83 -11.29
N LEU A 135 14.31 9.10 -12.08
CA LEU A 135 14.66 7.78 -12.63
C LEU A 135 15.38 7.89 -13.98
N LEU A 136 15.41 9.09 -14.59
CA LEU A 136 16.06 9.32 -15.87
C LEU A 136 17.57 9.14 -15.73
N GLN A 137 18.11 8.12 -16.41
CA GLN A 137 19.54 7.90 -16.51
C GLN A 137 20.11 8.64 -17.72
N THR A 138 21.19 9.36 -17.48
CA THR A 138 22.01 10.01 -18.51
C THR A 138 23.45 9.54 -18.36
N TYR A 139 24.23 9.60 -19.45
CA TYR A 139 25.66 9.26 -19.40
C TYR A 139 26.47 10.20 -18.50
N LEU A 140 25.96 11.43 -18.29
CA LEU A 140 26.63 12.48 -17.54
C LEU A 140 25.99 12.63 -16.15
N PRO A 141 26.76 12.56 -15.05
CA PRO A 141 26.22 12.62 -13.70
C PRO A 141 25.60 14.00 -13.43
N ASN A 142 24.45 14.02 -12.76
CA ASN A 142 23.71 15.24 -12.41
C ASN A 142 23.40 16.15 -13.60
N SER A 143 23.32 15.58 -14.82
CA SER A 143 23.11 16.37 -16.03
C SER A 143 21.64 16.76 -16.27
N THR A 144 20.70 16.13 -15.58
CA THR A 144 19.27 16.44 -15.62
C THR A 144 18.83 17.12 -14.33
N LYS A 145 17.93 18.10 -14.45
CA LYS A 145 17.29 18.74 -13.32
C LYS A 145 16.43 17.72 -12.57
N LYS A 146 16.52 17.73 -11.23
CA LYS A 146 15.67 16.92 -10.35
C LYS A 146 14.62 17.79 -9.67
N ILE A 147 13.35 17.48 -9.89
CA ILE A 147 12.23 18.18 -9.24
C ILE A 147 12.21 17.90 -7.73
N GLN A 148 11.65 18.83 -6.95
CA GLN A 148 11.54 18.71 -5.49
C GLN A 148 10.11 18.48 -4.97
N PHE A 149 9.09 18.69 -5.80
CA PHE A 149 7.67 18.64 -5.42
C PHE A 149 7.00 17.26 -5.67
N HIS A 150 7.74 16.16 -5.47
CA HIS A 150 7.21 14.82 -5.72
C HIS A 150 6.11 14.41 -4.70
N GLN A 151 6.07 15.01 -3.51
CA GLN A 151 5.10 14.66 -2.46
C GLN A 151 3.72 15.16 -2.87
N GLU A 152 3.68 16.38 -3.39
CA GLU A 152 2.55 17.08 -3.96
C GLU A 152 1.99 16.28 -5.14
N LEU A 153 2.86 15.80 -6.04
CA LEU A 153 2.43 14.97 -7.18
C LEU A 153 1.75 13.66 -6.75
N LEU A 154 2.26 12.99 -5.71
CA LEU A 154 1.64 11.77 -5.19
C LEU A 154 0.27 12.07 -4.56
N VAL A 155 0.15 13.15 -3.80
CA VAL A 155 -1.13 13.58 -3.21
C VAL A 155 -2.12 14.00 -4.29
N LEU A 156 -1.68 14.72 -5.33
CA LEU A 156 -2.51 15.10 -6.46
C LEU A 156 -3.01 13.86 -7.21
N PHE A 157 -2.12 12.91 -7.51
CA PHE A 157 -2.50 11.64 -8.15
C PHE A 157 -3.56 10.89 -7.34
N TRP A 158 -3.37 10.80 -6.02
CA TRP A 158 -4.37 10.24 -5.11
C TRP A 158 -5.73 10.93 -5.25
N LYS A 159 -5.77 12.27 -5.16
CA LYS A 159 -7.01 13.06 -5.25
C LYS A 159 -7.71 12.88 -6.61
N LEU A 160 -6.95 12.82 -7.70
CA LEU A 160 -7.47 12.53 -9.05
C LEU A 160 -8.18 11.17 -9.11
N CYS A 161 -7.56 10.11 -8.57
CA CYS A 161 -8.15 8.78 -8.52
C CYS A 161 -9.35 8.70 -7.56
N ASP A 162 -9.31 9.45 -6.46
CA ASP A 162 -10.36 9.40 -5.45
C ASP A 162 -11.64 10.07 -5.94
N PHE A 163 -11.54 11.31 -6.44
CA PHE A 163 -12.68 12.11 -6.91
C PHE A 163 -13.17 11.76 -8.32
N ASN A 164 -12.34 11.11 -9.14
CA ASN A 164 -12.74 10.71 -10.48
C ASN A 164 -12.49 9.22 -10.73
N LYS A 165 -13.52 8.39 -10.48
CA LYS A 165 -13.45 6.94 -10.72
C LYS A 165 -13.26 6.60 -12.20
N LYS A 166 -13.71 7.45 -13.15
CA LYS A 166 -13.45 7.25 -14.58
C LYS A 166 -11.95 7.38 -14.90
N PHE A 167 -11.27 8.35 -14.28
CA PHE A 167 -9.82 8.47 -14.37
C PHE A 167 -9.12 7.26 -13.76
N LEU A 168 -9.52 6.80 -12.56
CA LEU A 168 -8.98 5.59 -11.95
C LEU A 168 -9.10 4.37 -12.90
N PHE A 169 -10.27 4.14 -13.47
CA PHE A 169 -10.46 3.04 -14.43
C PHE A 169 -9.67 3.24 -15.71
N PHE A 170 -9.52 4.47 -16.19
CA PHE A 170 -8.67 4.79 -17.34
C PHE A 170 -7.20 4.42 -17.08
N VAL A 171 -6.64 4.82 -15.94
CA VAL A 171 -5.26 4.47 -15.52
C VAL A 171 -5.07 2.95 -15.53
N LEU A 172 -6.08 2.21 -15.05
CA LEU A 172 -6.05 0.75 -14.95
C LEU A 172 -6.37 0.01 -16.26
N LYS A 173 -6.88 0.71 -17.29
CA LYS A 173 -7.28 0.12 -18.58
C LYS A 173 -6.07 -0.40 -19.35
N SER A 174 -4.97 0.34 -19.36
CA SER A 174 -3.75 0.06 -20.12
C SER A 174 -2.59 -0.37 -19.20
N SER A 175 -1.39 -0.53 -19.77
CA SER A 175 -0.17 -0.72 -18.98
C SER A 175 0.42 0.58 -18.44
N ASP A 176 -0.20 1.73 -18.68
CA ASP A 176 0.34 3.05 -18.33
C ASP A 176 0.34 3.25 -16.80
N VAL A 177 -0.47 2.49 -16.05
CA VAL A 177 -0.34 2.40 -14.59
C VAL A 177 1.05 1.97 -14.13
N LEU A 178 1.79 1.22 -14.96
CA LEU A 178 3.15 0.80 -14.61
C LEU A 178 4.14 1.98 -14.64
N ASP A 179 3.86 3.00 -15.45
CA ASP A 179 4.64 4.25 -15.49
C ASP A 179 4.41 5.12 -14.24
N ILE A 180 3.36 4.82 -13.46
CA ILE A 180 3.12 5.39 -12.13
C ILE A 180 3.67 4.47 -11.03
N LEU A 181 3.51 3.17 -11.17
CA LEU A 181 3.98 2.16 -10.22
C LEU A 181 5.48 2.25 -9.97
N VAL A 182 6.28 2.29 -11.05
CA VAL A 182 7.75 2.22 -10.95
C VAL A 182 8.32 3.42 -10.18
N PRO A 183 7.93 4.68 -10.47
CA PRO A 183 8.30 5.82 -9.64
C PRO A 183 7.84 5.74 -8.18
N ILE A 184 6.61 5.26 -7.91
CA ILE A 184 6.15 5.09 -6.53
C ILE A 184 7.06 4.11 -5.78
N LEU A 185 7.35 2.95 -6.38
CA LEU A 185 8.25 1.96 -5.77
C LEU A 185 9.68 2.49 -5.60
N TYR A 186 10.15 3.33 -6.53
CA TYR A 186 11.43 4.04 -6.40
C TYR A 186 11.45 4.91 -5.13
N PHE A 187 10.48 5.81 -4.98
CA PHE A 187 10.42 6.73 -3.84
C PHE A 187 10.22 5.99 -2.51
N LEU A 188 9.40 4.94 -2.50
CA LEU A 188 9.23 4.09 -1.32
C LEU A 188 10.53 3.38 -0.92
N ASN A 189 11.27 2.86 -1.91
CA ASN A 189 12.54 2.21 -1.64
C ASN A 189 13.58 3.22 -1.11
N ASP A 190 13.67 4.41 -1.69
CA ASP A 190 14.63 5.44 -1.28
C ASP A 190 14.32 6.00 0.12
N ALA A 191 13.04 6.24 0.43
CA ALA A 191 12.61 6.80 1.70
C ALA A 191 12.59 5.82 2.88
N ARG A 192 12.70 4.50 2.65
CA ARG A 192 12.49 3.46 3.69
C ARG A 192 13.37 3.61 4.94
N ALA A 193 14.57 4.16 4.80
CA ALA A 193 15.55 4.30 5.87
C ALA A 193 15.45 5.65 6.61
N ASP A 194 14.65 6.59 6.08
CA ASP A 194 14.57 7.96 6.55
C ASP A 194 13.27 8.21 7.32
N GLN A 195 13.40 8.42 8.63
CA GLN A 195 12.27 8.65 9.53
C GLN A 195 11.53 9.97 9.29
N SER A 196 12.14 10.93 8.59
CA SER A 196 11.49 12.20 8.24
C SER A 196 10.51 12.03 7.08
N ARG A 197 10.72 11.01 6.22
CA ARG A 197 9.93 10.75 5.02
C ARG A 197 8.82 9.71 5.23
N VAL A 198 8.41 9.49 6.47
CA VAL A 198 7.33 8.55 6.82
C VAL A 198 6.01 8.92 6.14
N GLY A 199 5.71 10.23 6.00
CA GLY A 199 4.52 10.67 5.28
C GLY A 199 4.52 10.23 3.81
N LEU A 200 5.67 10.35 3.13
CA LEU A 200 5.86 9.85 1.76
C LEU A 200 5.60 8.34 1.67
N MET A 201 6.07 7.57 2.67
CA MET A 201 5.84 6.13 2.72
C MET A 201 4.35 5.79 2.77
N HIS A 202 3.57 6.51 3.59
CA HIS A 202 2.13 6.28 3.73
C HIS A 202 1.37 6.62 2.44
N ILE A 203 1.62 7.79 1.82
CA ILE A 203 0.94 8.15 0.58
C ILE A 203 1.23 7.15 -0.54
N GLY A 204 2.48 6.75 -0.73
CA GLY A 204 2.84 5.78 -1.75
C GLY A 204 2.17 4.42 -1.50
N VAL A 205 2.16 3.93 -0.26
CA VAL A 205 1.50 2.68 0.10
C VAL A 205 -0.02 2.76 -0.07
N PHE A 206 -0.66 3.88 0.27
CA PHE A 206 -2.10 4.05 0.08
C PHE A 206 -2.50 4.08 -1.38
N ILE A 207 -1.75 4.79 -2.24
CA ILE A 207 -1.99 4.75 -3.69
C ILE A 207 -1.92 3.30 -4.19
N LEU A 208 -0.91 2.54 -3.78
CA LEU A 208 -0.80 1.13 -4.18
C LEU A 208 -1.93 0.26 -3.60
N LEU A 209 -2.41 0.55 -2.39
CA LEU A 209 -3.58 -0.11 -1.80
C LEU A 209 -4.84 0.16 -2.61
N LEU A 210 -5.09 1.42 -2.98
CA LEU A 210 -6.20 1.83 -3.84
C LEU A 210 -6.16 1.10 -5.19
N LEU A 211 -5.01 1.11 -5.87
CA LEU A 211 -4.84 0.45 -7.17
C LEU A 211 -4.98 -1.08 -7.06
N SER A 212 -4.48 -1.68 -5.97
CA SER A 212 -4.56 -3.13 -5.76
C SER A 212 -5.98 -3.66 -5.58
N GLY A 213 -6.93 -2.80 -5.21
CA GLY A 213 -8.34 -3.17 -5.11
C GLY A 213 -9.00 -3.53 -6.44
N GLU A 214 -8.33 -3.28 -7.57
CA GLU A 214 -8.85 -3.53 -8.90
C GLU A 214 -8.11 -4.66 -9.62
N ARG A 215 -8.87 -5.62 -10.17
CA ARG A 215 -8.32 -6.81 -10.87
C ARG A 215 -7.32 -6.44 -11.97
N ASN A 216 -7.61 -5.39 -12.74
CA ASN A 216 -6.76 -4.96 -13.84
C ASN A 216 -5.35 -4.61 -13.37
N PHE A 217 -5.18 -4.03 -12.18
CA PHE A 217 -3.86 -3.75 -11.63
C PHE A 217 -3.04 -5.04 -11.47
N GLY A 218 -3.60 -6.04 -10.78
CA GLY A 218 -2.95 -7.34 -10.58
C GLY A 218 -2.60 -8.05 -11.90
N VAL A 219 -3.48 -7.95 -12.91
CA VAL A 219 -3.21 -8.50 -14.25
C VAL A 219 -2.04 -7.77 -14.93
N ARG A 220 -1.99 -6.43 -14.87
CA ARG A 220 -0.95 -5.61 -15.50
C ARG A 220 0.43 -5.81 -14.88
N LEU A 221 0.52 -6.19 -13.60
CA LEU A 221 1.79 -6.49 -12.93
C LEU A 221 2.59 -7.63 -13.58
N ASN A 222 1.95 -8.50 -14.37
CA ASN A 222 2.63 -9.58 -15.09
C ASN A 222 3.48 -9.10 -16.29
N LYS A 223 3.41 -7.81 -16.67
CA LYS A 223 4.27 -7.29 -17.74
C LYS A 223 5.74 -7.45 -17.35
N PRO A 224 6.62 -7.90 -18.26
CA PRO A 224 8.06 -8.00 -17.98
C PRO A 224 8.64 -6.67 -17.52
N TYR A 225 9.43 -6.69 -16.45
CA TYR A 225 10.16 -5.52 -15.98
C TYR A 225 11.50 -5.44 -16.70
N SER A 226 11.60 -4.53 -17.67
CA SER A 226 12.82 -4.32 -18.48
C SER A 226 13.55 -3.02 -18.13
N VAL A 227 12.94 -2.17 -17.30
CA VAL A 227 13.50 -0.85 -16.96
C VAL A 227 14.63 -1.05 -15.96
N ARG A 228 15.82 -0.51 -16.24
CA ARG A 228 16.93 -0.49 -15.28
C ARG A 228 16.90 0.81 -14.49
N VAL A 229 16.04 0.88 -13.48
CA VAL A 229 16.06 2.01 -12.54
C VAL A 229 17.20 1.79 -11.54
N PRO A 230 18.00 2.83 -11.20
CA PRO A 230 19.04 2.71 -10.17
C PRO A 230 18.40 2.63 -8.78
N MET A 231 17.81 1.48 -8.47
CA MET A 231 17.28 1.14 -7.16
C MET A 231 18.30 0.27 -6.43
N ASP A 232 18.49 0.55 -5.15
CA ASP A 232 19.17 -0.38 -4.25
C ASP A 232 18.25 -1.59 -4.02
N ILE A 233 18.27 -2.56 -4.94
CA ILE A 233 17.58 -3.86 -4.89
C ILE A 233 18.45 -4.93 -5.58
N PRO A 234 18.30 -6.22 -5.23
CA PRO A 234 18.98 -7.30 -5.94
C PRO A 234 18.62 -7.30 -7.42
N VAL A 235 19.57 -7.67 -8.28
CA VAL A 235 19.29 -7.88 -9.70
C VAL A 235 18.40 -9.11 -9.85
N PHE A 236 17.33 -8.98 -10.62
CA PHE A 236 16.43 -10.08 -10.96
C PHE A 236 15.91 -9.89 -12.39
N THR A 237 15.48 -11.00 -12.99
CA THR A 237 14.72 -11.01 -14.24
C THR A 237 13.32 -11.48 -13.91
N GLY A 238 12.32 -10.66 -14.20
CA GLY A 238 10.94 -10.95 -13.81
C GLY A 238 9.97 -9.89 -14.29
N THR A 239 8.86 -9.77 -13.58
CA THR A 239 7.73 -8.91 -13.88
C THR A 239 7.67 -7.70 -12.94
N HIS A 240 6.72 -6.79 -13.14
CA HIS A 240 6.48 -5.70 -12.20
C HIS A 240 5.95 -6.20 -10.85
N ALA A 241 5.32 -7.38 -10.81
CA ALA A 241 4.95 -8.04 -9.55
C ALA A 241 6.19 -8.37 -8.71
N ASP A 242 7.25 -8.86 -9.35
CA ASP A 242 8.51 -9.17 -8.68
C ASP A 242 9.16 -7.92 -8.10
N LEU A 243 9.17 -6.81 -8.85
CA LEU A 243 9.66 -5.52 -8.36
C LEU A 243 8.90 -5.08 -7.11
N LEU A 244 7.56 -5.15 -7.13
CA LEU A 244 6.71 -4.79 -6.00
C LEU A 244 7.03 -5.64 -4.76
N ILE A 245 7.12 -6.97 -4.92
CA ILE A 245 7.42 -7.89 -3.82
C ILE A 245 8.82 -7.64 -3.25
N VAL A 246 9.83 -7.42 -4.10
CA VAL A 246 11.22 -7.17 -3.67
C VAL A 246 11.32 -5.85 -2.91
N VAL A 247 10.67 -4.78 -3.39
CA VAL A 247 10.65 -3.49 -2.69
C VAL A 247 9.91 -3.59 -1.36
N PHE A 248 8.74 -4.25 -1.33
CA PHE A 248 7.97 -4.41 -0.09
C PHE A 248 8.73 -5.26 0.94
N HIS A 249 9.36 -6.35 0.50
CA HIS A 249 10.27 -7.14 1.35
C HIS A 249 11.35 -6.26 1.97
N LYS A 250 11.97 -5.39 1.17
CA LYS A 250 13.05 -4.52 1.63
C LYS A 250 12.55 -3.47 2.62
N ILE A 251 11.38 -2.89 2.39
CA ILE A 251 10.73 -1.95 3.33
C ILE A 251 10.45 -2.65 4.66
N ILE A 252 9.92 -3.87 4.64
CA ILE A 252 9.59 -4.63 5.85
C ILE A 252 10.85 -5.04 6.63
N THR A 253 11.89 -5.49 5.95
CA THR A 253 13.08 -6.08 6.60
C THR A 253 14.18 -5.08 6.93
N SER A 254 14.31 -3.99 6.16
CA SER A 254 15.36 -2.98 6.34
C SER A 254 14.85 -1.60 6.70
N GLY A 255 13.53 -1.39 6.71
CA GLY A 255 12.91 -0.13 7.09
C GLY A 255 12.98 0.15 8.59
N HIS A 256 12.80 1.42 8.95
CA HIS A 256 12.80 1.83 10.36
C HIS A 256 11.49 1.44 11.09
N GLN A 257 11.52 1.40 12.43
CA GLN A 257 10.38 0.92 13.26
C GLN A 257 9.05 1.67 13.04
N ARG A 258 9.07 2.97 12.69
CA ARG A 258 7.83 3.72 12.39
C ARG A 258 7.09 3.22 11.14
N LEU A 259 7.66 2.30 10.35
CA LEU A 259 6.97 1.67 9.21
C LEU A 259 6.17 0.42 9.59
N GLN A 260 6.29 -0.10 10.81
CA GLN A 260 5.52 -1.27 11.24
C GLN A 260 4.01 -1.14 11.02
N PRO A 261 3.35 0.02 11.26
CA PRO A 261 1.93 0.19 10.96
C PRO A 261 1.56 -0.02 9.48
N LEU A 262 2.51 0.11 8.56
CA LEU A 262 2.29 -0.11 7.13
C LEU A 262 2.39 -1.58 6.70
N PHE A 263 2.88 -2.49 7.56
CA PHE A 263 3.08 -3.89 7.17
C PHE A 263 1.77 -4.56 6.76
N ASP A 264 0.68 -4.28 7.47
CA ASP A 264 -0.65 -4.80 7.11
C ASP A 264 -1.09 -4.30 5.73
N CYS A 265 -0.83 -3.04 5.40
CA CYS A 265 -1.17 -2.46 4.10
C CYS A 265 -0.32 -3.09 2.98
N LEU A 266 1.00 -3.19 3.18
CA LEU A 266 1.93 -3.80 2.23
C LEU A 266 1.56 -5.26 1.92
N LEU A 267 1.26 -6.05 2.95
CA LEU A 267 0.83 -7.44 2.76
C LEU A 267 -0.57 -7.53 2.16
N THR A 268 -1.48 -6.63 2.52
CA THR A 268 -2.82 -6.57 1.90
C THR A 268 -2.75 -6.32 0.40
N ILE A 269 -1.87 -5.43 -0.06
CA ILE A 269 -1.62 -5.20 -1.48
C ILE A 269 -1.15 -6.49 -2.17
N ILE A 270 -0.19 -7.21 -1.58
CA ILE A 270 0.30 -8.49 -2.14
C ILE A 270 -0.83 -9.52 -2.18
N VAL A 271 -1.65 -9.60 -1.13
CA VAL A 271 -2.82 -10.50 -1.08
C VAL A 271 -3.80 -10.18 -2.20
N ASN A 272 -4.16 -8.92 -2.40
CA ASN A 272 -5.09 -8.49 -3.45
C ASN A 272 -4.62 -8.87 -4.86
N VAL A 273 -3.31 -8.77 -5.14
CA VAL A 273 -2.76 -9.09 -6.47
C VAL A 273 -2.41 -10.56 -6.66
N SER A 274 -2.20 -11.31 -5.57
CA SER A 274 -1.72 -12.70 -5.58
C SER A 274 -2.51 -13.69 -6.46
N PRO A 275 -3.86 -13.63 -6.58
CA PRO A 275 -4.61 -14.53 -7.46
C PRO A 275 -4.31 -14.32 -8.96
N TYR A 276 -3.66 -13.20 -9.32
CA TYR A 276 -3.41 -12.80 -10.71
C TYR A 276 -1.94 -12.91 -11.11
N LEU A 277 -1.04 -13.28 -10.18
CA LEU A 277 0.40 -13.35 -10.44
C LEU A 277 0.76 -14.64 -11.15
N LYS A 278 1.02 -14.58 -12.46
CA LYS A 278 1.20 -15.76 -13.32
C LYS A 278 2.56 -16.40 -13.21
N SER A 279 3.62 -15.61 -13.00
CA SER A 279 4.98 -16.15 -12.96
C SER A 279 5.88 -15.30 -12.08
N LEU A 280 6.04 -15.72 -10.83
CA LEU A 280 7.03 -15.14 -9.92
C LEU A 280 8.43 -15.66 -10.22
N SER A 281 9.40 -14.76 -10.17
CA SER A 281 10.82 -15.08 -10.15
C SER A 281 11.20 -15.84 -8.88
N MET A 282 12.29 -16.61 -8.96
CA MET A 282 12.87 -17.29 -7.79
C MET A 282 13.24 -16.29 -6.68
N VAL A 283 13.65 -15.07 -7.05
CA VAL A 283 14.01 -14.02 -6.07
C VAL A 283 12.78 -13.60 -5.28
N ALA A 284 11.69 -13.20 -5.95
CA ALA A 284 10.46 -12.76 -5.29
C ALA A 284 9.82 -13.89 -4.45
N ALA A 285 9.79 -15.12 -4.98
CA ALA A 285 9.33 -16.30 -4.24
C ALA A 285 10.09 -16.47 -2.92
N ASN A 286 11.43 -16.47 -2.95
CA ASN A 286 12.24 -16.57 -1.74
C ASN A 286 12.06 -15.38 -0.79
N LYS A 287 11.81 -14.16 -1.30
CA LYS A 287 11.49 -13.00 -0.45
C LYS A 287 10.18 -13.20 0.32
N LEU A 288 9.12 -13.72 -0.31
CA LEU A 288 7.87 -14.03 0.39
C LEU A 288 8.06 -15.10 1.47
N LEU A 289 8.79 -16.18 1.16
CA LEU A 289 9.10 -17.24 2.12
C LEU A 289 9.96 -16.73 3.28
N HIS A 290 10.89 -15.81 3.02
CA HIS A 290 11.69 -15.18 4.06
C HIS A 290 10.82 -14.33 5.01
N LEU A 291 9.83 -13.58 4.50
CA LEU A 291 8.87 -12.88 5.37
C LEU A 291 8.08 -13.86 6.23
N LEU A 292 7.63 -14.99 5.66
CA LEU A 292 6.89 -16.00 6.43
C LEU A 292 7.75 -16.56 7.55
N GLU A 293 8.99 -16.95 7.24
CA GLU A 293 9.94 -17.48 8.21
C GLU A 293 10.16 -16.50 9.37
N ALA A 294 10.41 -15.22 9.05
CA ALA A 294 10.58 -14.18 10.05
C ALA A 294 9.34 -13.98 10.93
N PHE A 295 8.16 -13.85 10.33
CA PHE A 295 6.91 -13.59 11.05
C PHE A 295 6.33 -14.81 11.76
N SER A 296 6.73 -16.03 11.38
CA SER A 296 6.32 -17.27 12.04
C SER A 296 7.14 -17.62 13.29
N THR A 297 8.21 -16.86 13.58
CA THR A 297 9.01 -17.12 14.77
C THR A 297 8.17 -16.92 16.04
N THR A 298 8.29 -17.85 17.00
CA THR A 298 7.46 -17.83 18.22
C THR A 298 7.64 -16.55 19.04
N TRP A 299 8.85 -16.01 19.10
CA TRP A 299 9.10 -14.74 19.78
C TRP A 299 8.35 -13.59 19.11
N PHE A 300 8.34 -13.53 17.77
CA PHE A 300 7.67 -12.46 17.03
C PHE A 300 6.16 -12.59 17.20
N LEU A 301 5.61 -13.78 16.92
CA LEU A 301 4.17 -14.06 17.05
C LEU A 301 3.62 -13.66 18.41
N PHE A 302 4.34 -13.97 19.48
CA PHE A 302 3.89 -13.74 20.85
C PHE A 302 4.19 -12.33 21.37
N SER A 303 4.96 -11.51 20.64
CA SER A 303 5.36 -10.17 21.08
C SER A 303 4.26 -9.13 21.00
N ALA A 304 3.24 -9.31 20.14
CA ALA A 304 2.12 -8.41 20.03
C ALA A 304 0.85 -9.16 19.61
N SER A 305 -0.30 -8.68 20.08
CA SER A 305 -1.60 -9.32 19.83
C SER A 305 -1.96 -9.42 18.35
N GLN A 306 -1.40 -8.56 17.51
CA GLN A 306 -1.73 -8.46 16.08
C GLN A 306 -0.75 -9.19 15.15
N ASN A 307 0.42 -9.63 15.64
CA ASN A 307 1.50 -10.13 14.78
C ASN A 307 1.12 -11.39 13.99
N HIS A 308 0.22 -12.21 14.53
CA HIS A 308 -0.29 -13.40 13.84
C HIS A 308 -1.02 -13.05 12.54
N HIS A 309 -1.62 -11.86 12.40
CA HIS A 309 -2.29 -11.42 11.17
C HIS A 309 -1.35 -11.37 9.96
N LEU A 310 -0.08 -10.99 10.14
CA LEU A 310 0.90 -10.95 9.06
C LEU A 310 1.14 -12.33 8.46
N VAL A 311 1.10 -13.37 9.29
CA VAL A 311 1.20 -14.77 8.86
C VAL A 311 -0.06 -15.18 8.09
N PHE A 312 -1.26 -14.78 8.53
CA PHE A 312 -2.49 -15.03 7.78
C PHE A 312 -2.43 -14.44 6.36
N PHE A 313 -1.97 -13.19 6.21
CA PHE A 313 -1.82 -12.59 4.89
C PHE A 313 -0.85 -13.36 4.00
N LEU A 314 0.31 -13.77 4.51
CA LEU A 314 1.28 -14.53 3.73
C LEU A 314 0.76 -15.92 3.33
N LEU A 315 0.08 -16.63 4.23
CA LEU A 315 -0.56 -17.90 3.90
C LEU A 315 -1.65 -17.74 2.84
N GLU A 316 -2.44 -16.67 2.91
CA GLU A 316 -3.43 -16.33 1.88
C GLU A 316 -2.77 -16.06 0.53
N VAL A 317 -1.64 -15.34 0.48
CA VAL A 317 -0.84 -15.15 -0.75
C VAL A 317 -0.42 -16.49 -1.35
N PHE A 318 0.13 -17.40 -0.53
CA PHE A 318 0.56 -18.71 -1.03
C PHE A 318 -0.63 -19.54 -1.53
N ASN A 319 -1.74 -19.57 -0.78
CA ASN A 319 -2.94 -20.30 -1.20
C ASN A 319 -3.53 -19.74 -2.49
N ASN A 320 -3.63 -18.42 -2.62
CA ASN A 320 -4.08 -17.77 -3.86
C ASN A 320 -3.24 -18.21 -5.05
N ILE A 321 -1.92 -18.16 -4.94
CA ILE A 321 -1.03 -18.52 -6.06
C ILE A 321 -1.11 -20.03 -6.35
N ILE A 322 -1.13 -20.88 -5.33
CA ILE A 322 -1.24 -22.35 -5.50
C ILE A 322 -2.57 -22.74 -6.13
N GLN A 323 -3.68 -22.08 -5.78
CA GLN A 323 -5.00 -22.45 -6.29
C GLN A 323 -5.28 -21.86 -7.68
N TYR A 324 -4.87 -20.62 -7.93
CA TYR A 324 -5.27 -19.89 -9.14
C TYR A 324 -4.18 -19.78 -10.20
N GLN A 325 -2.90 -19.86 -9.82
CA GLN A 325 -1.77 -19.59 -10.71
C GLN A 325 -0.66 -20.65 -10.60
N PHE A 326 -1.00 -21.88 -10.22
CA PHE A 326 -0.01 -22.96 -10.04
C PHE A 326 0.89 -23.15 -11.27
N ASP A 327 0.27 -23.22 -12.45
CA ASP A 327 0.89 -23.57 -13.74
C ASP A 327 2.16 -22.76 -14.03
N GLY A 328 2.13 -21.44 -13.82
CA GLY A 328 3.26 -20.56 -14.09
C GLY A 328 4.16 -20.25 -12.88
N ASN A 329 3.84 -20.75 -11.68
CA ASN A 329 4.55 -20.44 -10.42
C ASN A 329 5.37 -21.60 -9.84
N SER A 330 6.00 -22.39 -10.71
CA SER A 330 6.94 -23.46 -10.33
C SER A 330 8.05 -22.98 -9.37
N ASN A 331 8.57 -21.77 -9.55
CA ASN A 331 9.57 -21.17 -8.66
C ASN A 331 9.07 -21.03 -7.20
N LEU A 332 7.83 -20.58 -7.01
CA LEU A 332 7.22 -20.45 -5.69
C LEU A 332 6.97 -21.83 -5.07
N VAL A 333 6.42 -22.76 -5.85
CA VAL A 333 6.16 -24.14 -5.39
C VAL A 333 7.45 -24.81 -4.94
N TYR A 334 8.51 -24.66 -5.73
CA TYR A 334 9.84 -25.16 -5.38
C TYR A 334 10.37 -24.53 -4.09
N ALA A 335 10.24 -23.20 -3.92
CA ALA A 335 10.64 -22.51 -2.70
C ALA A 335 9.85 -23.01 -1.46
N ILE A 336 8.55 -23.27 -1.60
CA ILE A 336 7.70 -23.85 -0.56
C ILE A 336 8.18 -25.25 -0.17
N ILE A 337 8.49 -26.11 -1.15
CA ILE A 337 9.03 -27.45 -0.91
C ILE A 337 10.35 -27.38 -0.12
N ARG A 338 11.27 -26.50 -0.52
CA ARG A 338 12.56 -26.31 0.18
C ARG A 338 12.39 -25.80 1.60
N LYS A 339 11.39 -24.96 1.85
CA LYS A 339 11.09 -24.36 3.16
C LYS A 339 9.93 -25.04 3.89
N ARG A 340 9.59 -26.29 3.54
CA ARG A 340 8.48 -27.06 4.12
C ARG A 340 8.43 -27.07 5.64
N ASN A 341 9.60 -27.09 6.29
CA ASN A 341 9.72 -27.10 7.75
C ASN A 341 9.06 -25.89 8.42
N VAL A 342 9.04 -24.72 7.77
CA VAL A 342 8.39 -23.51 8.31
C VAL A 342 6.89 -23.75 8.47
N PHE A 343 6.24 -24.37 7.48
CA PHE A 343 4.81 -24.70 7.53
C PHE A 343 4.50 -25.78 8.56
N HIS A 344 5.33 -26.81 8.67
CA HIS A 344 5.19 -27.84 9.70
C HIS A 344 5.37 -27.29 11.12
N GLN A 345 6.32 -26.37 11.32
CA GLN A 345 6.50 -25.67 12.61
C GLN A 345 5.30 -24.81 12.93
N LEU A 346 4.74 -24.10 11.94
CA LEU A 346 3.57 -23.27 12.14
C LEU A 346 2.32 -24.09 12.49
N ALA A 347 2.11 -25.24 11.82
CA ALA A 347 1.05 -26.18 12.16
C ALA A 347 1.18 -26.70 13.61
N ASN A 348 2.42 -26.93 14.05
CA ASN A 348 2.76 -27.46 15.36
C ASN A 348 3.17 -26.37 16.38
N LEU A 349 2.67 -25.14 16.23
CA LEU A 349 2.98 -24.04 17.15
C LEU A 349 2.73 -24.43 18.61
N PRO A 350 3.67 -24.15 19.53
CA PRO A 350 3.47 -24.43 20.95
C PRO A 350 2.37 -23.53 21.52
N THR A 351 1.49 -24.11 22.34
CA THR A 351 0.37 -23.41 22.99
C THR A 351 0.50 -23.42 24.51
N ASP A 352 1.45 -24.17 25.06
CA ASP A 352 1.64 -24.29 26.49
C ASP A 352 2.24 -23.01 27.10
N PRO A 353 1.75 -22.55 28.28
CA PRO A 353 2.27 -21.35 28.94
C PRO A 353 3.79 -21.32 29.14
N PRO A 354 4.49 -22.39 29.59
CA PRO A 354 5.93 -22.31 29.81
C PRO A 354 6.71 -22.07 28.51
N THR A 355 6.30 -22.66 27.38
CA THR A 355 6.95 -22.41 26.09
C THR A 355 6.68 -21.01 25.57
N ILE A 356 5.45 -20.48 25.75
CA ILE A 356 5.11 -19.09 25.40
C ILE A 356 6.00 -18.11 26.18
N HIS A 357 6.11 -18.29 27.50
CA HIS A 357 6.98 -17.45 28.34
C HIS A 357 8.46 -17.58 27.95
N LYS A 358 8.94 -18.80 27.67
CA LYS A 358 10.33 -19.05 27.23
C LYS A 358 10.63 -18.38 25.90
N ALA A 359 9.69 -18.38 24.95
CA ALA A 359 9.84 -17.71 23.66
C ALA A 359 9.97 -16.18 23.82
N LEU A 360 9.21 -15.57 24.73
CA LEU A 360 9.33 -14.15 25.04
C LEU A 360 10.64 -13.79 25.77
N GLN A 361 11.15 -14.66 26.64
CA GLN A 361 12.41 -14.43 27.35
C GLN A 361 13.63 -14.45 26.41
N ARG A 362 13.57 -15.19 25.29
CA ARG A 362 14.64 -15.17 24.27
C ARG A 362 14.91 -13.77 23.70
N ARG A 363 13.94 -12.84 23.76
CA ARG A 363 14.08 -11.43 23.35
C ARG A 363 15.11 -10.65 24.18
N ARG A 364 15.37 -11.04 25.44
CA ARG A 364 16.33 -10.33 26.32
C ARG A 364 17.79 -10.63 25.98
N ARG A 365 18.07 -11.68 25.22
CA ARG A 365 19.36 -11.86 24.54
C ARG A 365 19.21 -11.18 23.18
N ALA A 366 20.04 -10.17 22.90
CA ALA A 366 19.92 -9.32 21.72
C ALA A 366 19.57 -10.13 20.46
N PRO A 367 18.50 -9.78 19.71
CA PRO A 367 18.23 -10.42 18.44
C PRO A 367 19.35 -10.03 17.46
N GLU A 368 19.91 -11.00 16.74
CA GLU A 368 20.60 -10.68 15.49
C GLU A 368 19.60 -9.92 14.60
N PRO A 369 19.98 -8.76 14.04
CA PRO A 369 19.16 -8.12 13.02
C PRO A 369 18.90 -9.16 11.92
N LEU A 370 17.64 -9.28 11.47
CA LEU A 370 17.18 -10.15 10.38
C LEU A 370 18.33 -10.35 9.37
N SER A 371 18.84 -11.59 9.29
CA SER A 371 20.18 -11.92 8.81
C SER A 371 20.59 -11.15 7.56
N ARG A 372 21.62 -10.31 7.70
CA ARG A 372 22.34 -9.68 6.59
C ARG A 372 23.17 -10.74 5.87
N THR A 373 22.57 -11.52 4.99
CA THR A 373 23.33 -12.32 4.02
C THR A 373 23.40 -11.61 2.68
N GLY A 374 24.58 -11.03 2.42
CA GLY A 374 25.12 -10.83 1.07
C GLY A 374 24.57 -9.67 0.24
N SER A 375 24.76 -8.43 0.69
CA SER A 375 24.74 -7.26 -0.21
C SER A 375 26.02 -6.47 0.03
N GLN A 376 26.90 -6.45 -0.98
CA GLN A 376 28.01 -5.49 -1.05
C GLN A 376 27.49 -4.09 -0.73
N GLU A 377 28.27 -3.32 0.01
CA GLU A 377 28.03 -1.90 0.29
C GLU A 377 28.01 -1.12 -1.03
N GLY A 378 26.84 -1.08 -1.68
CA GLY A 378 26.52 -0.04 -2.63
C GLY A 378 26.37 1.25 -1.85
N ALA A 379 27.14 2.28 -2.23
CA ALA A 379 27.01 3.61 -1.67
C ALA A 379 25.52 3.98 -1.59
N SER A 380 25.03 4.23 -0.38
CA SER A 380 23.74 4.89 -0.18
C SER A 380 23.71 6.11 -1.10
N MET A 381 22.63 6.26 -1.86
CA MET A 381 22.34 7.53 -2.55
C MET A 381 22.52 8.67 -1.52
N GLU A 382 23.20 9.72 -1.98
CA GLU A 382 23.60 10.88 -1.21
C GLU A 382 22.38 11.47 -0.48
N GLY A 383 22.35 11.38 0.86
CA GLY A 383 21.31 11.96 1.71
C GLY A 383 20.60 11.01 2.69
N SER A 384 20.58 9.69 2.45
CA SER A 384 19.83 8.73 3.28
C SER A 384 20.62 8.24 4.49
N ARG A 385 20.95 9.13 5.44
CA ARG A 385 21.50 8.74 6.75
C ARG A 385 20.34 8.46 7.73
N PRO A 386 20.36 7.35 8.50
CA PRO A 386 19.37 7.13 9.54
C PRO A 386 19.37 8.30 10.53
N ALA A 387 18.20 8.87 10.79
CA ALA A 387 18.05 9.89 11.83
C ALA A 387 18.53 9.32 13.18
N ALA A 388 19.38 10.05 13.89
CA ALA A 388 19.81 9.67 15.22
C ALA A 388 18.59 9.46 16.13
N PRO A 389 18.60 8.45 17.02
CA PRO A 389 17.50 8.23 17.95
C PRO A 389 17.27 9.49 18.79
N ALA A 390 16.00 9.90 18.92
CA ALA A 390 15.62 11.05 19.72
C ALA A 390 16.02 10.83 21.19
N GLU A 391 16.52 11.88 21.84
CA GLU A 391 16.96 11.84 23.23
C GLU A 391 15.79 11.54 24.19
N PRO A 392 16.04 10.88 25.33
CA PRO A 392 15.01 10.63 26.33
C PRO A 392 14.46 11.97 26.86
N GLY A 393 13.21 12.30 26.52
CA GLY A 393 12.56 13.56 26.94
C GLY A 393 12.03 14.41 25.77
N THR A 394 12.44 14.13 24.53
CA THR A 394 11.87 14.76 23.33
C THR A 394 10.38 14.39 23.20
N LEU A 395 9.49 15.39 23.21
CA LEU A 395 8.07 15.19 22.89
C LEU A 395 7.95 14.59 21.48
N LYS A 396 7.35 13.39 21.38
CA LYS A 396 7.14 12.70 20.10
C LYS A 396 5.95 13.34 19.38
N THR A 397 6.15 14.47 18.72
CA THR A 397 5.21 14.93 17.70
C THR A 397 5.30 13.94 16.52
N SER A 398 4.25 13.14 16.36
CA SER A 398 4.12 12.17 15.28
C SER A 398 2.89 12.52 14.46
N LEU A 399 2.88 12.14 13.18
CA LEU A 399 1.66 12.14 12.39
C LEU A 399 0.54 11.43 13.16
N VAL A 400 -0.71 11.88 12.93
CA VAL A 400 -1.91 11.24 13.49
C VAL A 400 -1.82 9.74 13.26
N ALA A 401 -2.24 8.94 14.26
CA ALA A 401 -2.21 7.50 14.14
C ALA A 401 -3.04 7.07 12.92
N THR A 402 -2.40 6.36 12.00
CA THR A 402 -3.06 5.80 10.83
C THR A 402 -4.16 4.85 11.28
N PRO A 403 -5.37 4.93 10.69
CA PRO A 403 -6.42 3.95 10.97
C PRO A 403 -5.94 2.53 10.69
N GLY A 404 -6.39 1.56 11.49
CA GLY A 404 -6.08 0.15 11.24
C GLY A 404 -6.66 -0.32 9.90
N ILE A 405 -6.04 -1.34 9.29
CA ILE A 405 -6.37 -1.84 7.94
C ILE A 405 -7.86 -2.18 7.74
N ASP A 406 -8.56 -2.57 8.81
CA ASP A 406 -9.99 -2.92 8.76
C ASP A 406 -10.91 -1.71 8.58
N LYS A 407 -10.45 -0.54 9.03
CA LYS A 407 -11.14 0.73 8.81
C LYS A 407 -10.76 1.32 7.45
N LEU A 408 -9.63 0.89 6.89
CA LEU A 408 -9.12 1.30 5.58
C LEU A 408 -9.67 0.47 4.44
N THR A 409 -10.24 -0.72 4.70
CA THR A 409 -10.62 -1.65 3.63
C THR A 409 -11.97 -2.33 3.82
N GLU A 410 -12.68 -2.55 2.71
CA GLU A 410 -13.86 -3.42 2.64
C GLU A 410 -13.53 -4.68 1.85
N LYS A 411 -14.09 -5.82 2.27
CA LYS A 411 -13.90 -7.10 1.59
C LYS A 411 -14.96 -7.28 0.51
N SER A 412 -14.51 -7.51 -0.72
CA SER A 412 -15.33 -7.93 -1.83
C SER A 412 -14.89 -9.31 -2.30
N GLN A 413 -15.84 -10.15 -2.71
CA GLN A 413 -15.58 -11.45 -3.29
C GLN A 413 -15.65 -11.36 -4.82
N VAL A 414 -14.75 -12.05 -5.52
CA VAL A 414 -14.81 -12.20 -6.98
C VAL A 414 -15.82 -13.30 -7.32
N SER A 415 -16.83 -12.98 -8.14
CA SER A 415 -17.81 -13.92 -8.71
C SER A 415 -17.24 -14.69 -9.91
N GLU A 416 -17.92 -15.77 -10.33
CA GLU A 416 -17.48 -16.64 -11.44
C GLU A 416 -17.33 -15.90 -12.77
N ASP A 417 -18.12 -14.85 -13.00
CA ASP A 417 -18.05 -13.94 -14.15
C ASP A 417 -16.90 -12.91 -14.06
N GLY A 418 -16.15 -12.92 -12.96
CA GLY A 418 -15.05 -11.99 -12.70
C GLY A 418 -15.49 -10.63 -12.18
N THR A 419 -16.77 -10.44 -11.86
CA THR A 419 -17.29 -9.23 -11.20
C THR A 419 -17.01 -9.28 -9.70
N LEU A 420 -16.98 -8.12 -9.04
CA LEU A 420 -16.75 -8.01 -7.60
C LEU A 420 -18.08 -7.78 -6.88
N ARG A 421 -18.41 -8.63 -5.90
CA ARG A 421 -19.57 -8.48 -5.01
C ARG A 421 -19.11 -8.08 -3.62
N SER A 422 -19.70 -7.02 -3.05
CA SER A 422 -19.35 -6.63 -1.67
C SER A 422 -19.89 -7.63 -0.66
N LEU A 423 -19.10 -7.92 0.37
CA LEU A 423 -19.56 -8.72 1.50
C LEU A 423 -20.07 -7.77 2.58
N GLU A 424 -21.39 -7.54 2.62
CA GLU A 424 -22.01 -6.68 3.63
C GLU A 424 -21.60 -7.11 5.05
N PRO A 425 -21.28 -6.17 5.95
CA PRO A 425 -21.19 -6.47 7.37
C PRO A 425 -22.59 -6.86 7.86
N ALA A 426 -22.72 -8.03 8.49
CA ALA A 426 -23.98 -8.50 9.05
C ALA A 426 -24.70 -7.39 9.86
N PRO A 427 -26.01 -7.14 9.63
CA PRO A 427 -26.76 -6.16 10.41
C PRO A 427 -26.79 -6.61 11.88
N GLN A 428 -26.55 -5.67 12.79
CA GLN A 428 -26.74 -5.89 14.23
C GLN A 428 -28.23 -6.14 14.50
N GLN A 429 -28.64 -7.40 14.53
CA GLN A 429 -29.99 -7.80 14.94
C GLN A 429 -30.07 -7.81 16.48
N GLY A 430 -31.10 -7.15 17.03
CA GLY A 430 -31.50 -7.26 18.43
C GLY A 430 -32.00 -8.67 18.78
N PRO A 431 -32.22 -8.99 20.06
CA PRO A 431 -32.34 -10.38 20.51
C PRO A 431 -33.74 -11.00 20.29
N ALA A 432 -33.71 -12.32 20.02
CA ALA A 432 -34.74 -13.38 20.04
C ALA A 432 -35.76 -13.42 18.87
N ASP A 433 -36.11 -14.57 18.26
CA ASP A 433 -36.29 -15.93 18.82
C ASP A 433 -36.21 -17.05 17.73
N GLY A 434 -35.75 -18.28 18.06
CA GLY A 434 -36.32 -19.54 17.53
C GLY A 434 -35.75 -20.37 16.34
N SER A 435 -34.57 -21.02 16.50
CA SER A 435 -34.25 -22.43 16.05
C SER A 435 -34.07 -22.77 14.52
N PRO A 436 -33.48 -23.93 14.13
CA PRO A 436 -32.18 -23.99 13.42
C PRO A 436 -32.20 -24.66 12.03
N THR A 437 -31.25 -24.35 11.14
CA THR A 437 -30.51 -25.31 10.27
C THR A 437 -29.53 -24.64 9.28
N GLU A 438 -28.47 -25.40 8.97
CA GLU A 438 -27.47 -25.30 7.89
C GLU A 438 -26.17 -24.47 8.09
N GLU A 439 -25.06 -25.21 8.08
CA GLU A 439 -23.67 -24.76 8.24
C GLU A 439 -23.14 -24.13 6.95
N GLU A 440 -22.90 -22.81 6.98
CA GLU A 440 -21.98 -22.13 6.05
C GLU A 440 -20.72 -21.64 6.80
N PRO A 441 -19.53 -21.66 6.16
CA PRO A 441 -18.29 -21.23 6.80
C PRO A 441 -18.26 -19.70 6.95
N SER A 442 -18.66 -19.19 8.11
CA SER A 442 -18.69 -17.76 8.42
C SER A 442 -17.30 -17.25 8.85
N PRO A 443 -16.89 -16.02 8.46
CA PRO A 443 -15.59 -15.45 8.82
C PRO A 443 -15.56 -14.97 10.30
N ALA A 444 -15.34 -15.91 11.22
CA ALA A 444 -15.29 -15.74 12.69
C ALA A 444 -14.08 -14.93 13.23
N TRP A 445 -13.47 -14.05 12.42
CA TRP A 445 -12.40 -13.14 12.86
C TRP A 445 -12.93 -11.73 13.22
N ARG A 446 -14.16 -11.40 12.82
CA ARG A 446 -14.76 -10.06 13.02
C ARG A 446 -15.33 -9.84 14.44
N GLU A 447 -15.98 -10.84 15.03
CA GLU A 447 -16.66 -10.72 16.34
C GLU A 447 -15.69 -10.39 17.49
N GLN A 448 -14.46 -10.93 17.44
CA GLN A 448 -13.47 -10.74 18.51
C GLN A 448 -12.88 -9.32 18.55
N ARG A 449 -13.02 -8.50 17.49
CA ARG A 449 -12.43 -7.15 17.41
C ARG A 449 -13.26 -6.06 18.09
N ARG A 450 -14.58 -6.25 18.27
CA ARG A 450 -15.44 -5.24 18.91
C ARG A 450 -15.26 -5.16 20.42
N LEU A 451 -14.78 -6.23 21.07
CA LEU A 451 -14.65 -6.31 22.53
C LEU A 451 -13.31 -5.79 23.08
N SER A 452 -12.34 -5.42 22.24
CA SER A 452 -10.99 -5.05 22.71
C SER A 452 -10.62 -3.57 22.56
N SER A 453 -11.54 -2.69 22.12
CA SER A 453 -11.26 -1.25 22.05
C SER A 453 -11.56 -0.49 23.36
N ALA A 454 -12.15 -1.17 24.34
CA ALA A 454 -12.45 -0.59 25.64
C ALA A 454 -12.06 -1.57 26.77
N SER A 455 -10.78 -1.62 27.11
CA SER A 455 -10.35 -2.04 28.46
C SER A 455 -8.88 -1.70 28.71
N ALA A 456 -8.72 -0.75 29.64
CA ALA A 456 -7.71 -0.66 30.68
C ALA A 456 -6.21 -0.65 30.30
N SER A 457 -5.53 0.30 30.93
CA SER A 457 -4.09 0.44 31.14
C SER A 457 -3.43 -0.78 31.80
N GLY A 458 -3.44 -1.93 31.12
CA GLY A 458 -2.73 -3.16 31.46
C GLY A 458 -1.82 -3.57 30.30
N GLN A 459 -0.61 -4.03 30.62
CA GLN A 459 0.33 -4.53 29.61
C GLN A 459 -0.19 -5.90 29.10
N TRP A 460 -0.68 -5.93 27.86
CA TRP A 460 -1.14 -7.18 27.22
C TRP A 460 -0.05 -8.26 27.25
N SER A 461 -0.44 -9.50 27.50
CA SER A 461 0.45 -10.67 27.43
C SER A 461 -0.25 -11.84 26.72
N PRO A 462 0.48 -12.65 25.94
CA PRO A 462 -0.09 -13.77 25.20
C PRO A 462 -0.48 -14.91 26.14
N THR A 463 -1.72 -15.40 26.02
CA THR A 463 -2.24 -16.56 26.76
C THR A 463 -2.39 -17.78 25.85
N SER A 464 -2.43 -18.99 26.43
CA SER A 464 -2.69 -20.22 25.69
C SER A 464 -4.01 -20.15 24.91
N GLU A 465 -5.07 -19.66 25.55
CA GLU A 465 -6.38 -19.44 24.94
C GLU A 465 -6.31 -18.48 23.75
N TRP A 466 -5.54 -17.39 23.89
CA TRP A 466 -5.33 -16.46 22.78
C TRP A 466 -4.64 -17.14 21.60
N VAL A 467 -3.56 -17.91 21.82
CA VAL A 467 -2.88 -18.64 20.73
C VAL A 467 -3.83 -19.65 20.07
N LEU A 468 -4.58 -20.41 20.86
CA LEU A 468 -5.54 -21.40 20.38
C LEU A 468 -6.68 -20.76 19.55
N SER A 469 -7.10 -19.54 19.89
CA SER A 469 -8.21 -18.84 19.23
C SER A 469 -7.98 -18.59 17.74
N TRP A 470 -6.72 -18.47 17.31
CA TRP A 470 -6.35 -18.21 15.91
C TRP A 470 -5.52 -19.33 15.28
N LYS A 471 -4.77 -20.13 16.07
CA LYS A 471 -3.93 -21.22 15.53
C LYS A 471 -4.74 -22.21 14.70
N SER A 472 -5.93 -22.62 15.19
CA SER A 472 -6.80 -23.55 14.48
C SER A 472 -7.40 -22.99 13.18
N LYS A 473 -7.39 -21.65 13.03
CA LYS A 473 -7.93 -20.93 11.86
C LYS A 473 -6.89 -20.69 10.76
N LEU A 474 -5.62 -21.06 10.98
CA LEU A 474 -4.56 -20.85 10.00
C LEU A 474 -4.88 -21.62 8.69
N PRO A 475 -4.87 -20.98 7.52
CA PRO A 475 -5.25 -21.61 6.26
C PRO A 475 -4.09 -22.45 5.69
N LEU A 476 -3.71 -23.50 6.40
CA LEU A 476 -2.58 -24.38 6.05
C LEU A 476 -2.97 -25.55 5.15
N GLN A 477 -4.26 -25.88 5.05
CA GLN A 477 -4.74 -27.11 4.41
C GLN A 477 -4.21 -27.28 2.97
N THR A 478 -4.33 -26.25 2.13
CA THR A 478 -3.88 -26.31 0.72
C THR A 478 -2.36 -26.50 0.61
N ILE A 479 -1.57 -25.75 1.38
CA ILE A 479 -0.09 -25.86 1.37
C ILE A 479 0.35 -27.22 1.90
N MET A 480 -0.27 -27.72 2.96
CA MET A 480 0.05 -29.03 3.54
C MET A 480 -0.30 -30.16 2.56
N ARG A 481 -1.43 -30.04 1.86
CA ARG A 481 -1.83 -31.01 0.82
C ARG A 481 -0.87 -31.01 -0.37
N LEU A 482 -0.46 -29.82 -0.82
CA LEU A 482 0.58 -29.64 -1.84
C LEU A 482 1.87 -30.36 -1.44
N LEU A 483 2.35 -30.11 -0.22
CA LEU A 483 3.58 -30.72 0.31
C LEU A 483 3.46 -32.24 0.41
N GLN A 484 2.35 -32.78 0.92
CA GLN A 484 2.12 -34.23 1.01
C GLN A 484 2.22 -34.94 -0.34
N VAL A 485 1.78 -34.30 -1.41
CA VAL A 485 1.80 -34.88 -2.77
C VAL A 485 3.16 -34.69 -3.43
N LEU A 486 3.69 -33.47 -3.45
CA LEU A 486 4.87 -33.13 -4.25
C LEU A 486 6.18 -33.51 -3.58
N VAL A 487 6.29 -33.45 -2.25
CA VAL A 487 7.54 -33.79 -1.55
C VAL A 487 8.01 -35.22 -1.87
N PRO A 488 7.18 -36.27 -1.71
CA PRO A 488 7.62 -37.63 -2.02
C PRO A 488 7.94 -37.84 -3.50
N GLN A 489 7.24 -37.16 -4.40
CA GLN A 489 7.49 -37.24 -5.85
C GLN A 489 8.84 -36.61 -6.22
N VAL A 490 9.15 -35.44 -5.65
CA VAL A 490 10.44 -34.76 -5.85
C VAL A 490 11.58 -35.55 -5.20
N GLU A 491 11.40 -36.09 -4.00
CA GLU A 491 12.41 -36.94 -3.36
C GLU A 491 12.68 -38.21 -4.17
N LYS A 492 11.63 -38.86 -4.67
CA LYS A 492 11.75 -40.04 -5.54
C LYS A 492 12.48 -39.73 -6.84
N ILE A 493 12.13 -38.65 -7.55
CA ILE A 493 12.80 -38.32 -8.82
C ILE A 493 14.27 -37.95 -8.60
N CYS A 494 14.60 -37.30 -7.48
CA CYS A 494 15.99 -37.02 -7.11
C CYS A 494 16.80 -38.31 -6.87
N ILE A 495 16.20 -39.32 -6.23
CA ILE A 495 16.84 -40.62 -5.99
C ILE A 495 16.95 -41.43 -7.30
N ASP A 496 15.85 -41.61 -8.02
CA ASP A 496 15.75 -42.49 -9.19
C ASP A 496 16.65 -42.02 -10.35
N LYS A 497 16.78 -40.69 -10.53
CA LYS A 497 17.56 -40.10 -11.62
C LYS A 497 18.90 -39.50 -11.17
N GLY A 498 19.25 -39.61 -9.88
CA GLY A 498 20.45 -39.00 -9.32
C GLY A 498 20.50 -37.47 -9.47
N LEU A 499 19.34 -36.81 -9.50
CA LEU A 499 19.25 -35.38 -9.79
C LEU A 499 19.73 -34.55 -8.63
N THR A 500 20.66 -33.64 -8.93
CA THR A 500 21.13 -32.61 -7.99
C THR A 500 20.89 -31.19 -8.51
N ASP A 501 20.47 -31.03 -9.78
CA ASP A 501 20.23 -29.74 -10.41
C ASP A 501 18.82 -29.20 -10.12
N GLU A 502 18.78 -27.96 -9.62
CA GLU A 502 17.56 -27.18 -9.37
C GLU A 502 16.71 -27.01 -10.64
N SER A 503 17.38 -26.85 -11.79
CA SER A 503 16.71 -26.61 -13.07
C SER A 503 15.84 -27.79 -13.52
N GLU A 504 16.26 -29.02 -13.23
CA GLU A 504 15.52 -30.23 -13.58
C GLU A 504 14.29 -30.43 -12.69
N ILE A 505 14.41 -30.12 -11.39
CA ILE A 505 13.27 -30.14 -10.47
C ILE A 505 12.23 -29.10 -10.89
N LEU A 506 12.68 -27.89 -11.26
CA LEU A 506 11.77 -26.85 -11.77
C LEU A 506 11.06 -27.29 -13.05
N ARG A 507 11.76 -27.93 -14.00
CA ARG A 507 11.11 -28.50 -15.19
C ARG A 507 10.08 -29.57 -14.83
N PHE A 508 10.37 -30.45 -13.88
CA PHE A 508 9.40 -31.44 -13.42
C PHE A 508 8.14 -30.75 -12.87
N LEU A 509 8.30 -29.75 -12.00
CA LEU A 509 7.19 -29.00 -11.41
C LEU A 509 6.36 -28.24 -12.45
N GLN A 510 6.98 -27.72 -13.51
CA GLN A 510 6.29 -27.03 -14.62
C GLN A 510 5.37 -27.95 -15.42
N HIS A 511 5.69 -29.24 -15.52
CA HIS A 511 4.86 -30.22 -16.23
C HIS A 511 3.90 -30.98 -15.30
N GLY A 512 4.02 -30.75 -13.98
CA GLY A 512 3.16 -31.37 -12.99
C GLY A 512 1.76 -30.74 -12.98
N THR A 513 0.75 -31.53 -12.60
CA THR A 513 -0.60 -31.03 -12.37
C THR A 513 -1.08 -31.41 -10.97
N LEU A 514 -1.85 -30.51 -10.35
CA LEU A 514 -2.48 -30.71 -9.05
C LEU A 514 -4.01 -30.75 -9.12
N VAL A 515 -4.56 -30.79 -10.34
CA VAL A 515 -6.00 -30.88 -10.57
C VAL A 515 -6.55 -32.13 -9.89
N GLY A 516 -7.59 -31.96 -9.09
CA GLY A 516 -8.22 -33.04 -8.32
C GLY A 516 -7.46 -33.49 -7.06
N LEU A 517 -6.27 -32.94 -6.77
CA LEU A 517 -5.46 -33.30 -5.59
C LEU A 517 -5.56 -32.27 -4.47
N LEU A 518 -5.79 -31.00 -4.82
CA LEU A 518 -5.99 -29.90 -3.88
C LEU A 518 -7.45 -29.81 -3.42
N PRO A 519 -7.71 -29.21 -2.24
CA PRO A 519 -9.06 -28.85 -1.83
C PRO A 519 -9.74 -27.91 -2.85
N VAL A 520 -11.06 -27.80 -2.75
CA VAL A 520 -11.84 -26.85 -3.55
C VAL A 520 -11.24 -25.44 -3.39
N PRO A 521 -11.05 -24.69 -4.50
CA PRO A 521 -10.53 -23.34 -4.42
C PRO A 521 -11.38 -22.46 -3.51
N HIS A 522 -10.72 -21.72 -2.62
CA HIS A 522 -11.40 -20.77 -1.74
C HIS A 522 -11.75 -19.52 -2.53
N PRO A 523 -12.86 -18.80 -2.23
CA PRO A 523 -13.19 -17.58 -2.95
C PRO A 523 -12.07 -16.55 -2.90
N ILE A 524 -11.89 -15.82 -4.01
CA ILE A 524 -10.95 -14.69 -4.06
C ILE A 524 -11.55 -13.52 -3.29
N LEU A 525 -10.85 -13.10 -2.22
CA LEU A 525 -11.22 -11.95 -1.41
C LEU A 525 -10.31 -10.76 -1.74
N ILE A 526 -10.91 -9.68 -2.25
CA ILE A 526 -10.23 -8.42 -2.52
C ILE A 526 -10.57 -7.42 -1.41
N ARG A 527 -9.53 -6.81 -0.83
CA ARG A 527 -9.66 -5.76 0.19
C ARG A 527 -9.52 -4.40 -0.48
N LYS A 528 -10.64 -3.78 -0.84
CA LYS A 528 -10.65 -2.47 -1.51
C LYS A 528 -10.45 -1.34 -0.50
N TYR A 529 -9.68 -0.32 -0.87
CA TYR A 529 -9.57 0.88 -0.05
C TYR A 529 -10.94 1.55 0.13
N GLN A 530 -11.24 1.97 1.36
CA GLN A 530 -12.43 2.73 1.71
C GLN A 530 -12.04 4.08 2.30
N ALA A 531 -12.65 5.13 1.76
CA ALA A 531 -12.51 6.48 2.28
C ALA A 531 -13.04 6.52 3.73
N ASN A 532 -12.26 7.13 4.63
CA ASN A 532 -12.64 7.25 6.03
C ASN A 532 -12.07 8.55 6.61
N SER A 533 -12.75 9.09 7.61
CA SER A 533 -12.41 10.38 8.24
C SER A 533 -11.00 10.41 8.83
N GLY A 534 -10.53 9.29 9.40
CA GLY A 534 -9.18 9.19 9.95
C GLY A 534 -8.09 9.34 8.89
N THR A 535 -8.30 8.74 7.72
CA THR A 535 -7.38 8.86 6.58
C THR A 535 -7.44 10.26 5.99
N ALA A 536 -8.64 10.82 5.82
CA ALA A 536 -8.81 12.21 5.37
C ALA A 536 -8.08 13.20 6.30
N MET A 537 -8.23 13.06 7.62
CA MET A 537 -7.55 13.90 8.60
C MET A 537 -6.02 13.73 8.55
N TRP A 538 -5.55 12.49 8.39
CA TRP A 538 -4.12 12.20 8.22
C TRP A 538 -3.57 12.89 6.97
N PHE A 539 -4.26 12.76 5.83
CA PHE A 539 -3.90 13.39 4.56
C PHE A 539 -3.85 14.91 4.68
N ARG A 540 -4.87 15.52 5.28
CA ARG A 540 -4.94 16.96 5.52
C ARG A 540 -3.77 17.44 6.39
N THR A 541 -3.50 16.73 7.50
CA THR A 541 -2.38 17.07 8.40
C THR A 541 -1.04 16.97 7.69
N TYR A 542 -0.82 15.89 6.92
CA TYR A 542 0.40 15.69 6.17
C TYR A 542 0.61 16.77 5.10
N MET A 543 -0.43 17.05 4.31
CA MET A 543 -0.38 18.05 3.24
C MET A 543 -0.05 19.44 3.77
N TRP A 544 -0.73 19.92 4.81
CA TRP A 544 -0.40 21.22 5.41
C TRP A 544 0.99 21.23 6.03
N GLY A 545 1.49 20.10 6.52
CA GLY A 545 2.88 19.95 6.93
C GLY A 545 3.87 20.14 5.77
N VAL A 546 3.59 19.55 4.60
CA VAL A 546 4.41 19.72 3.39
C VAL A 546 4.39 21.17 2.93
N ILE A 547 3.20 21.77 2.79
CA ILE A 547 3.04 23.17 2.35
C ILE A 547 3.78 24.12 3.30
N TYR A 548 3.67 23.90 4.62
CA TYR A 548 4.39 24.71 5.60
C TYR A 548 5.90 24.64 5.40
N LEU A 549 6.46 23.43 5.28
CA LEU A 549 7.91 23.23 5.15
C LEU A 549 8.47 23.75 3.83
N ARG A 550 7.64 23.79 2.77
CA ARG A 550 8.04 24.31 1.45
C ARG A 550 8.00 25.83 1.37
N ASN A 551 7.06 26.47 2.05
CA ASN A 551 6.83 27.92 2.00
C ASN A 551 7.55 28.69 3.12
N VAL A 552 8.80 28.30 3.40
CA VAL A 552 9.68 29.04 4.32
C VAL A 552 10.43 30.16 3.59
N ASP A 553 10.68 29.98 2.29
CA ASP A 553 11.28 31.00 1.42
C ASP A 553 10.63 30.92 0.01
N PRO A 554 9.74 31.86 -0.36
CA PRO A 554 9.34 33.05 0.40
C PRO A 554 8.53 32.68 1.67
N PRO A 555 8.70 33.40 2.79
CA PRO A 555 8.04 33.05 4.05
C PRO A 555 6.58 33.50 4.03
N VAL A 556 5.69 32.68 3.48
CA VAL A 556 4.24 32.97 3.43
C VAL A 556 3.62 32.97 4.84
N TRP A 557 4.27 32.32 5.79
CA TRP A 557 3.85 32.22 7.19
C TRP A 557 4.40 33.31 8.09
N TYR A 558 5.16 34.26 7.54
CA TYR A 558 5.71 35.39 8.31
C TYR A 558 4.58 36.21 8.95
N ASP A 559 4.75 36.58 10.22
CA ASP A 559 3.78 37.32 11.03
C ASP A 559 2.43 36.60 11.27
N THR A 560 2.37 35.29 11.03
CA THR A 560 1.25 34.45 11.46
C THR A 560 1.49 33.86 12.85
N ASP A 561 0.42 33.42 13.52
CA ASP A 561 0.51 32.67 14.78
C ASP A 561 1.07 31.25 14.60
N VAL A 562 1.28 30.80 13.35
CA VAL A 562 1.79 29.46 13.03
C VAL A 562 3.29 29.42 13.30
N LYS A 563 3.68 28.76 14.38
CA LYS A 563 5.09 28.56 14.76
C LYS A 563 5.38 27.07 14.93
N LEU A 564 6.23 26.49 14.06
CA LEU A 564 6.89 25.23 14.41
C LEU A 564 7.87 25.49 15.54
N PHE A 565 7.71 24.82 16.67
CA PHE A 565 8.69 24.88 17.74
C PHE A 565 9.87 23.96 17.40
N GLU A 566 11.07 24.53 17.34
CA GLU A 566 12.29 23.75 17.36
C GLU A 566 12.35 22.98 18.68
N ILE A 567 12.39 21.66 18.60
CA ILE A 567 12.73 20.87 19.78
C ILE A 567 14.23 21.04 19.98
N GLN A 568 14.60 22.02 20.80
CA GLN A 568 15.99 22.17 21.25
C GLN A 568 16.43 20.82 21.82
N ARG A 569 17.48 20.24 21.22
CA ARG A 569 18.23 19.17 21.85
C ARG A 569 18.93 19.78 23.07
N VAL A 570 18.61 19.29 24.26
CA VAL A 570 19.25 19.71 25.52
C VAL A 570 20.30 18.68 25.87
#